data_AF-A0A1A2CLW0-F1
#
_entry.id   AF-A0A1A2CLW0-F1
#
_cell.length_a   1.000
_cell.length_b   1.000
_cell.length_c   1.000
_cell.angle_alpha   90.00
_cell.angle_beta   90.00
_cell.angle_gamma   90.00
#
_symmetry.space_group_name_H-M   'P 1'
#
loop_
_entity.id
_entity.type
_entity.pdbx_description
1 polymer ?
#
loop_
_entity_poly.entity_id
_entity_poly.type
_entity_poly.pdbx_seq_one_letter_code
_entity_poly.pdbx_strand_id
1 'polypeptide(L)'
;MGVRHNVAVPMSDGVVLRADIHYPTVPETGQPAAGPFPVLLSITPYGKKAPPPAAQIGGGATPYLVKRGYIEVMVDVRGTGASGGSFEMFGDRQAQDGAELVTWAAALPGASGRVGMFGISYLAINQLFTAAAVGADSPLKAIFPVMAARDFYRDAAAMGGVPHLRTVRAYGAVYRLLNVVNPTLELFTRGGHTRPRSGGFAAVRQRGRDQRQYFRPLIANAMSGGETAWDGPFWDALRPGLVLPKIAANGVAVFLVGGWHDAFQRGAPLNYAALQNAFAGLPGEAPMQPGQPLSDRVRLMMGPWYHVSDFGGLHLNALQLRWFDYWLRDEPAAEVSGPPFVFQAIGSSQWYRTDGYPLAEATPTRFYLSDSGRLSQDASPDTTTATLDYLVRGPLSGRSLEQWTLGMNSYMFSRGGRVIRYDQDNRRLQRDALTYTTEPFTDARLVAGPIALTIHATATTTETLWVAHLDDVAPDGASRPLTQGALLGSHRALDPERTWYLPDGTVLRPHHYSTQSAALPVVPGELTRYDLEIFPTAALIAPGHRLRLTVTTYDFPHLVPPRPARRALVGGRYQLHQGGASPSHIVIPLADPDAL
;
A
#
# COMPACT_ATOMS: atom_id res chain seq x y z
N MET A 1 26.74 17.58 -12.24
CA MET A 1 26.74 16.67 -11.08
C MET A 1 27.76 15.58 -11.35
N GLY A 2 28.51 15.19 -10.32
CA GLY A 2 29.45 14.09 -10.40
C GLY A 2 28.84 12.81 -9.85
N VAL A 3 29.52 11.69 -10.11
CA VAL A 3 29.10 10.38 -9.60
C VAL A 3 30.32 9.52 -9.23
N ARG A 4 30.22 8.81 -8.10
CA ARG A 4 31.13 7.71 -7.73
C ARG A 4 30.33 6.43 -7.69
N HIS A 5 30.72 5.46 -8.52
CA HIS A 5 29.98 4.20 -8.66
C HIS A 5 30.53 3.09 -7.75
N ASN A 6 29.62 2.26 -7.24
CA ASN A 6 29.92 1.02 -6.51
C ASN A 6 30.93 1.17 -5.37
N VAL A 7 30.84 2.29 -4.66
CA VAL A 7 31.57 2.54 -3.42
C VAL A 7 31.25 1.41 -2.44
N ALA A 8 32.29 0.78 -1.91
CA ALA A 8 32.16 -0.31 -0.94
C ALA A 8 31.79 0.28 0.42
N VAL A 9 30.75 -0.27 1.04
CA VAL A 9 30.37 0.07 2.41
C VAL A 9 30.38 -1.21 3.24
N PRO A 10 31.43 -1.45 4.04
CA PRO A 10 31.47 -2.58 4.96
C PRO A 10 30.44 -2.39 6.07
N MET A 11 29.56 -3.37 6.24
CA MET A 11 28.64 -3.44 7.37
C MET A 11 29.30 -4.12 8.57
N SER A 12 28.71 -3.97 9.75
CA SER A 12 29.18 -4.53 11.02
C SER A 12 29.36 -6.06 11.02
N ASP A 13 28.61 -6.77 10.16
CA ASP A 13 28.69 -8.22 10.00
C ASP A 13 29.70 -8.68 8.92
N GLY A 14 30.49 -7.76 8.38
CA GLY A 14 31.51 -8.03 7.37
C GLY A 14 30.98 -8.12 5.94
N VAL A 15 29.66 -8.06 5.71
CA VAL A 15 29.11 -7.96 4.36
C VAL A 15 29.35 -6.57 3.80
N VAL A 16 29.73 -6.51 2.53
CA VAL A 16 29.97 -5.25 1.81
C VAL A 16 28.77 -4.92 0.93
N LEU A 17 28.11 -3.81 1.22
CA LEU A 17 27.09 -3.21 0.35
C LEU A 17 27.73 -2.28 -0.68
N ARG A 18 26.99 -1.99 -1.77
CA ARG A 18 27.47 -1.15 -2.89
C ARG A 18 26.59 0.06 -3.12
N ALA A 19 27.20 1.23 -3.00
CA ALA A 19 26.54 2.51 -3.17
C ALA A 19 27.01 3.27 -4.42
N ASP A 20 26.09 3.95 -5.09
CA ASP A 20 26.41 5.04 -6.03
C ASP A 20 26.16 6.38 -5.33
N ILE A 21 27.13 7.28 -5.40
CA ILE A 21 27.10 8.60 -4.75
C ILE A 21 27.09 9.67 -5.83
N HIS A 22 25.97 10.38 -5.96
CA HIS A 22 25.82 11.54 -6.83
C HIS A 22 26.01 12.81 -6.01
N TYR A 23 26.79 13.77 -6.52
CA TYR A 23 27.16 14.96 -5.75
C TYR A 23 27.14 16.24 -6.59
N PRO A 24 26.94 17.42 -5.95
CA PRO A 24 26.97 18.70 -6.63
C PRO A 24 28.36 19.02 -7.20
N THR A 25 28.41 19.67 -8.36
CA THR A 25 29.65 20.08 -9.03
C THR A 25 29.56 21.55 -9.44
N VAL A 26 30.69 22.25 -9.43
CA VAL A 26 30.81 23.60 -10.02
C VAL A 26 30.58 23.48 -11.53
N PRO A 27 29.57 24.19 -12.10
CA PRO A 27 29.20 24.02 -13.52
C PRO A 27 30.36 24.24 -14.49
N GLU A 28 31.23 25.21 -14.21
CA GLU A 28 32.30 25.67 -15.10
C GLU A 28 33.48 24.69 -15.13
N THR A 29 33.79 24.06 -14.00
CA THR A 29 34.99 23.22 -13.84
C THR A 29 34.67 21.73 -13.79
N GLY A 30 33.42 21.37 -13.53
CA GLY A 30 32.99 19.99 -13.28
C GLY A 30 33.54 19.40 -11.97
N GLN A 31 34.30 20.16 -11.18
CA GLN A 31 34.87 19.72 -9.91
C GLN A 31 33.79 19.62 -8.83
N PRO A 32 33.96 18.76 -7.81
CA PRO A 32 33.05 18.72 -6.66
C PRO A 32 32.84 20.12 -6.08
N ALA A 33 31.58 20.52 -5.89
CA ALA A 33 31.27 21.80 -5.25
C ALA A 33 31.62 21.74 -3.75
N ALA A 34 32.00 22.88 -3.17
CA ALA A 34 32.22 22.99 -1.73
C ALA A 34 30.87 22.91 -0.99
N GLY A 35 30.77 21.99 -0.04
CA GLY A 35 29.62 21.84 0.85
C GLY A 35 29.69 22.77 2.08
N PRO A 36 28.99 22.44 3.19
CA PRO A 36 28.33 21.16 3.46
C PRO A 36 26.97 21.00 2.75
N PHE A 37 26.64 19.78 2.34
CA PHE A 37 25.38 19.41 1.70
C PHE A 37 24.66 18.31 2.49
N PRO A 38 23.34 18.37 2.71
CA PRO A 38 22.60 17.23 3.24
C PRO A 38 22.62 16.02 2.30
N VAL A 39 22.42 14.84 2.86
CA VAL A 39 22.45 13.58 2.13
C VAL A 39 21.05 12.98 2.00
N LEU A 40 20.65 12.58 0.80
CA LEU A 40 19.43 11.82 0.54
C LEU A 40 19.77 10.38 0.21
N LEU A 41 19.32 9.45 1.05
CA LEU A 41 19.60 8.02 0.96
C LEU A 41 18.40 7.26 0.39
N SER A 42 18.65 6.41 -0.61
CA SER A 42 17.70 5.43 -1.12
C SER A 42 18.32 4.03 -1.11
N ILE A 43 17.55 3.02 -0.70
CA ILE A 43 18.02 1.64 -0.54
C ILE A 43 17.11 0.73 -1.36
N THR A 44 17.62 0.22 -2.48
CA THR A 44 16.84 -0.41 -3.54
C THR A 44 17.17 -1.90 -3.72
N PRO A 45 16.18 -2.81 -3.80
CA PRO A 45 16.40 -4.21 -4.17
C PRO A 45 16.37 -4.41 -5.69
N TYR A 46 16.10 -3.34 -6.44
CA TYR A 46 15.83 -3.39 -7.88
C TYR A 46 17.08 -3.15 -8.72
N GLY A 47 18.19 -2.73 -8.11
CA GLY A 47 19.44 -2.39 -8.75
C GLY A 47 19.54 -0.91 -9.13
N LYS A 48 20.69 -0.29 -8.81
CA LYS A 48 21.01 1.14 -9.02
C LYS A 48 20.93 1.66 -10.47
N LYS A 49 20.79 0.78 -11.47
CA LYS A 49 20.77 1.13 -12.91
C LYS A 49 19.53 0.60 -13.64
N ALA A 50 18.42 0.40 -12.92
CA ALA A 50 17.19 -0.12 -13.52
C ALA A 50 16.73 0.74 -14.72
N PRO A 51 16.58 0.17 -15.94
CA PRO A 51 16.08 0.91 -17.08
C PRO A 51 14.57 1.18 -16.95
N PRO A 52 14.00 2.17 -17.66
CA PRO A 52 12.54 2.32 -17.75
C PRO A 52 11.87 1.03 -18.28
N PRO A 53 10.66 0.67 -17.81
CA PRO A 53 9.84 1.36 -16.80
C PRO A 53 10.26 1.06 -15.35
N ALA A 54 11.17 0.11 -15.13
CA ALA A 54 11.58 -0.29 -13.78
C ALA A 54 12.23 0.84 -12.97
N ALA A 55 12.84 1.83 -13.62
CA ALA A 55 13.31 3.07 -12.98
C ALA A 55 12.24 3.79 -12.14
N GLN A 56 10.95 3.66 -12.50
CA GLN A 56 9.88 4.33 -11.76
C GLN A 56 9.70 3.81 -10.33
N ILE A 57 10.03 2.53 -10.10
CA ILE A 57 10.01 1.91 -8.77
C ILE A 57 11.41 1.61 -8.23
N GLY A 58 12.38 1.52 -9.14
CA GLY A 58 13.77 1.13 -8.90
C GLY A 58 14.61 2.20 -8.22
N GLY A 59 14.15 3.45 -8.31
CA GLY A 59 14.98 4.61 -8.05
C GLY A 59 15.90 4.93 -9.23
N GLY A 60 16.78 5.90 -9.01
CA GLY A 60 17.71 6.43 -9.99
C GLY A 60 18.13 7.82 -9.55
N ALA A 61 19.28 8.29 -10.04
CA ALA A 61 19.76 9.62 -9.71
C ALA A 61 18.65 10.65 -9.94
N THR A 62 18.51 11.59 -9.02
CA THR A 62 17.56 12.71 -9.07
C THR A 62 18.33 14.00 -9.33
N PRO A 63 18.76 14.29 -10.59
CA PRO A 63 19.49 15.52 -10.92
C PRO A 63 18.83 16.79 -10.41
N TYR A 64 17.50 16.80 -10.29
CA TYR A 64 16.75 17.94 -9.74
C TYR A 64 17.19 18.32 -8.32
N LEU A 65 17.36 17.33 -7.44
CA LEU A 65 17.77 17.52 -6.04
C LEU A 65 19.29 17.73 -5.95
N VAL A 66 20.08 16.94 -6.69
CA VAL A 66 21.54 17.06 -6.68
C VAL A 66 22.01 18.43 -7.18
N LYS A 67 21.40 18.97 -8.24
CA LYS A 67 21.69 20.32 -8.74
C LYS A 67 21.30 21.43 -7.75
N ARG A 68 20.51 21.13 -6.72
CA ARG A 68 20.06 22.07 -5.69
C ARG A 68 20.82 21.91 -4.38
N GLY A 69 21.94 21.18 -4.38
CA GLY A 69 22.85 21.08 -3.23
C GLY A 69 22.59 19.87 -2.33
N TYR A 70 22.11 18.76 -2.87
CA TYR A 70 22.01 17.51 -2.14
C TYR A 70 23.06 16.52 -2.63
N ILE A 71 23.66 15.76 -1.72
CA ILE A 71 24.34 14.51 -2.06
C ILE A 71 23.27 13.43 -2.10
N GLU A 72 23.23 12.63 -3.15
CA GLU A 72 22.29 11.52 -3.26
C GLU A 72 23.06 10.20 -3.25
N VAL A 73 22.71 9.34 -2.31
CA VAL A 73 23.29 8.02 -2.12
C VAL A 73 22.24 6.98 -2.44
N MET A 74 22.55 6.11 -3.40
CA MET A 74 21.69 4.97 -3.72
C MET A 74 22.44 3.69 -3.43
N VAL A 75 21.83 2.76 -2.69
CA VAL A 75 22.47 1.53 -2.20
C VAL A 75 21.68 0.31 -2.68
N ASP A 76 22.38 -0.70 -3.18
CA ASP A 76 21.75 -2.00 -3.41
C ASP A 76 21.53 -2.71 -2.08
N VAL A 77 20.30 -3.16 -1.82
CA VAL A 77 19.97 -4.01 -0.67
C VAL A 77 20.90 -5.23 -0.63
N ARG A 78 21.24 -5.68 0.56
CA ARG A 78 21.96 -6.94 0.79
C ARG A 78 21.43 -8.10 -0.08
N GLY A 79 22.34 -8.80 -0.75
CA GLY A 79 22.02 -9.91 -1.65
C GLY A 79 21.39 -9.50 -2.99
N THR A 80 21.33 -8.19 -3.30
CA THR A 80 20.78 -7.65 -4.56
C THR A 80 21.82 -6.82 -5.31
N GLY A 81 21.58 -6.57 -6.61
CA GLY A 81 22.46 -5.74 -7.44
C GLY A 81 23.94 -6.13 -7.34
N ALA A 82 24.79 -5.16 -6.94
CA ALA A 82 26.22 -5.35 -6.73
C ALA A 82 26.62 -5.66 -5.27
N SER A 83 25.68 -5.61 -4.32
CA SER A 83 25.91 -5.88 -2.89
C SER A 83 26.14 -7.36 -2.59
N GLY A 84 26.94 -7.64 -1.57
CA GLY A 84 27.15 -8.98 -1.02
C GLY A 84 26.00 -9.44 -0.11
N GLY A 85 26.15 -10.64 0.49
CA GLY A 85 25.19 -11.22 1.43
C GLY A 85 24.01 -11.94 0.75
N SER A 86 23.00 -12.27 1.55
CA SER A 86 21.77 -12.96 1.14
C SER A 86 20.54 -12.06 1.29
N PHE A 87 19.60 -12.20 0.36
CA PHE A 87 18.37 -11.41 0.37
C PHE A 87 17.30 -12.09 1.24
N GLU A 88 16.79 -11.35 2.22
CA GLU A 88 15.60 -11.66 3.00
C GLU A 88 14.77 -10.40 3.12
N MET A 89 13.54 -10.40 2.59
CA MET A 89 12.72 -9.20 2.47
C MET A 89 12.45 -8.56 3.85
N PHE A 90 12.89 -7.32 4.02
CA PHE A 90 12.74 -6.52 5.25
C PHE A 90 13.17 -7.17 6.58
N GLY A 91 13.97 -8.24 6.55
CA GLY A 91 14.47 -8.87 7.78
C GLY A 91 15.28 -7.90 8.64
N ASP A 92 15.39 -8.19 9.94
CA ASP A 92 16.02 -7.31 10.95
C ASP A 92 17.41 -6.80 10.54
N ARG A 93 18.20 -7.64 9.86
CA ARG A 93 19.52 -7.27 9.35
C ARG A 93 19.46 -6.14 8.31
N GLN A 94 18.43 -6.08 7.46
CA GLN A 94 18.26 -4.96 6.52
C GLN A 94 17.94 -3.65 7.24
N ALA A 95 17.16 -3.68 8.31
CA ALA A 95 16.88 -2.49 9.11
C ALA A 95 18.16 -1.97 9.79
N GLN A 96 18.99 -2.89 10.31
CA GLN A 96 20.32 -2.56 10.86
C GLN A 96 21.25 -2.00 9.79
N ASP A 97 21.32 -2.61 8.61
CA ASP A 97 22.07 -2.08 7.46
C ASP A 97 21.64 -0.65 7.13
N GLY A 98 20.32 -0.39 7.13
CA GLY A 98 19.78 0.95 6.93
C GLY A 98 20.30 1.96 7.94
N ALA A 99 20.30 1.62 9.23
CA ALA A 99 20.81 2.49 10.29
C ALA A 99 22.33 2.75 10.16
N GLU A 100 23.12 1.72 9.85
CA GLU A 100 24.56 1.85 9.60
C GLU A 100 24.85 2.71 8.36
N LEU A 101 24.05 2.55 7.30
CA LEU A 101 24.14 3.36 6.09
C LEU A 101 23.80 4.83 6.34
N VAL A 102 22.83 5.14 7.21
CA VAL A 102 22.53 6.51 7.63
C VAL A 102 23.77 7.15 8.28
N THR A 103 24.40 6.47 9.25
CA THR A 103 25.59 6.98 9.93
C THR A 103 26.78 7.14 8.96
N TRP A 104 27.01 6.15 8.10
CA TRP A 104 28.04 6.23 7.08
C TRP A 104 27.81 7.37 6.08
N ALA A 105 26.57 7.53 5.61
CA ALA A 105 26.20 8.58 4.65
C ALA A 105 26.40 9.98 5.25
N ALA A 106 26.06 10.18 6.52
CA ALA A 106 26.26 11.43 7.23
C ALA A 106 27.72 11.89 7.29
N ALA A 107 28.67 10.94 7.24
CA ALA A 107 30.11 11.18 7.33
C ALA A 107 30.82 11.33 5.97
N LEU A 108 30.08 11.35 4.86
CA LEU A 108 30.67 11.49 3.53
C LEU A 108 31.40 12.85 3.38
N PRO A 109 32.48 12.92 2.58
CA PRO A 109 33.14 14.18 2.29
C PRO A 109 32.17 15.21 1.70
N GLY A 110 32.08 16.38 2.33
CA GLY A 110 31.15 17.45 1.94
C GLY A 110 29.72 17.27 2.46
N ALA A 111 29.43 16.24 3.26
CA ALA A 111 28.12 16.08 3.90
C ALA A 111 27.95 17.05 5.09
N SER A 112 26.72 17.47 5.36
CA SER A 112 26.37 18.31 6.52
C SER A 112 26.14 17.52 7.82
N GLY A 113 26.25 16.19 7.78
CA GLY A 113 25.86 15.33 8.89
C GLY A 113 24.34 15.13 9.03
N ARG A 114 23.51 15.68 8.14
CA ARG A 114 22.06 15.48 8.12
C ARG A 114 21.64 14.59 6.94
N VAL A 115 20.84 13.59 7.26
CA VAL A 115 20.38 12.58 6.29
C VAL A 115 18.86 12.61 6.20
N GLY A 116 18.36 12.49 4.98
CA GLY A 116 16.98 12.16 4.69
C GLY A 116 16.91 10.90 3.85
N MET A 117 15.75 10.25 3.81
CA MET A 117 15.52 9.12 2.92
C MET A 117 14.30 9.33 2.05
N PHE A 118 14.31 8.74 0.86
CA PHE A 118 13.19 8.84 -0.07
C PHE A 118 13.14 7.62 -1.00
N GLY A 119 11.98 7.46 -1.64
CA GLY A 119 11.76 6.40 -2.61
C GLY A 119 10.35 5.83 -2.52
N ILE A 120 10.05 4.95 -3.47
CA ILE A 120 8.73 4.36 -3.68
C ILE A 120 8.73 2.86 -3.40
N SER A 121 7.58 2.31 -3.02
CA SER A 121 7.38 0.85 -2.90
C SER A 121 8.31 0.23 -1.85
N TYR A 122 9.15 -0.74 -2.23
CA TYR A 122 10.13 -1.33 -1.31
C TYR A 122 11.04 -0.28 -0.67
N LEU A 123 11.49 0.73 -1.42
CA LEU A 123 12.32 1.80 -0.87
C LEU A 123 11.54 2.56 0.21
N ALA A 124 10.23 2.76 0.03
CA ALA A 124 9.35 3.41 0.99
C ALA A 124 9.15 2.57 2.26
N ILE A 125 8.92 1.27 2.11
CA ILE A 125 8.79 0.35 3.26
C ILE A 125 10.12 0.25 4.02
N ASN A 126 11.25 0.17 3.30
CA ASN A 126 12.58 0.16 3.91
C ASN A 126 12.88 1.44 4.70
N GLN A 127 12.37 2.61 4.28
CA GLN A 127 12.48 3.85 5.04
C GLN A 127 11.84 3.74 6.42
N LEU A 128 10.65 3.13 6.52
CA LEU A 128 9.94 2.98 7.79
C LEU A 128 10.74 2.10 8.77
N PHE A 129 11.25 0.95 8.30
CA PHE A 129 12.11 0.09 9.12
C PHE A 129 13.44 0.75 9.50
N THR A 130 14.07 1.46 8.57
CA THR A 130 15.32 2.19 8.84
C THR A 130 15.08 3.29 9.88
N ALA A 131 14.04 4.10 9.71
CA ALA A 131 13.70 5.18 10.64
C ALA A 131 13.31 4.69 12.04
N ALA A 132 12.83 3.45 12.15
CA ALA A 132 12.59 2.81 13.44
C ALA A 132 13.85 2.21 14.07
N ALA A 133 14.81 1.77 13.25
CA ALA A 133 16.05 1.15 13.69
C ALA A 133 17.15 2.16 14.07
N VAL A 134 17.04 3.40 13.62
CA VAL A 134 17.89 4.48 14.13
C VAL A 134 17.55 4.81 15.60
N GLY A 135 18.40 5.57 16.28
CA GLY A 135 18.10 6.16 17.60
C GLY A 135 17.68 7.63 17.50
N ALA A 136 17.25 8.23 18.61
CA ALA A 136 16.80 9.63 18.68
C ALA A 136 17.88 10.65 18.27
N ASP A 137 19.15 10.37 18.56
CA ASP A 137 20.29 11.25 18.18
C ASP A 137 20.82 10.98 16.77
N SER A 138 20.09 10.19 15.97
CA SER A 138 20.51 9.80 14.63
C SER A 138 20.66 10.99 13.68
N PRO A 139 21.60 10.91 12.71
CA PRO A 139 21.66 11.81 11.57
C PRO A 139 20.39 11.86 10.70
N LEU A 140 19.52 10.84 10.76
CA LEU A 140 18.28 10.77 9.99
C LEU A 140 17.24 11.74 10.55
N LYS A 141 16.87 12.77 9.77
CA LYS A 141 15.93 13.81 10.21
C LYS A 141 14.55 13.73 9.56
N ALA A 142 14.48 13.27 8.30
CA ALA A 142 13.22 13.17 7.58
C ALA A 142 13.20 12.04 6.54
N ILE A 143 12.03 11.44 6.34
CA ILE A 143 11.77 10.44 5.30
C ILE A 143 10.60 10.86 4.41
N PHE A 144 10.61 10.40 3.16
CA PHE A 144 9.57 10.64 2.16
C PHE A 144 9.13 9.30 1.51
N PRO A 145 8.40 8.45 2.25
CA PRO A 145 7.88 7.18 1.76
C PRO A 145 6.70 7.35 0.78
N VAL A 146 6.89 6.89 -0.46
CA VAL A 146 5.86 6.87 -1.51
C VAL A 146 5.30 5.45 -1.70
N MET A 147 3.98 5.27 -1.61
CA MET A 147 3.28 3.98 -1.75
C MET A 147 3.84 2.91 -0.79
N ALA A 148 3.83 3.19 0.52
CA ALA A 148 4.30 2.27 1.55
C ALA A 148 3.16 1.44 2.15
N ALA A 149 3.39 0.13 2.31
CA ALA A 149 2.52 -0.75 3.08
C ALA A 149 2.55 -0.41 4.58
N ARG A 150 1.49 -0.80 5.30
CA ARG A 150 1.45 -0.89 6.76
C ARG A 150 1.65 -2.32 7.22
N ASP A 151 0.99 -3.25 6.55
CA ASP A 151 0.94 -4.66 6.90
C ASP A 151 0.95 -5.49 5.61
N PHE A 152 2.11 -6.06 5.27
CA PHE A 152 2.27 -6.73 3.98
C PHE A 152 1.32 -7.93 3.81
N TYR A 153 0.94 -8.61 4.91
CA TYR A 153 -0.03 -9.70 4.85
C TYR A 153 -1.37 -9.21 4.30
N ARG A 154 -1.90 -8.11 4.85
CA ARG A 154 -3.24 -7.62 4.50
C ARG A 154 -3.27 -6.61 3.36
N ASP A 155 -2.14 -5.95 3.09
CA ASP A 155 -2.03 -4.96 2.03
C ASP A 155 -1.62 -5.58 0.68
N ALA A 156 -0.92 -6.72 0.68
CA ALA A 156 -0.40 -7.29 -0.57
C ALA A 156 -0.43 -8.82 -0.69
N ALA A 157 -0.36 -9.58 0.41
CA ALA A 157 -0.32 -11.04 0.33
C ALA A 157 -1.72 -11.65 0.21
N ALA A 158 -2.67 -11.15 1.01
CA ALA A 158 -4.04 -11.67 1.11
C ALA A 158 -5.07 -10.57 1.44
N MET A 159 -6.31 -10.77 0.97
CA MET A 159 -7.48 -9.94 1.28
C MET A 159 -8.50 -10.83 1.96
N GLY A 160 -8.77 -10.54 3.23
CA GLY A 160 -9.65 -11.34 4.10
C GLY A 160 -9.34 -12.84 4.09
N GLY A 161 -8.05 -13.19 4.07
CA GLY A 161 -7.59 -14.58 4.06
C GLY A 161 -7.44 -15.22 2.67
N VAL A 162 -7.80 -14.52 1.59
CA VAL A 162 -7.66 -15.03 0.22
C VAL A 162 -6.33 -14.54 -0.39
N PRO A 163 -5.37 -15.43 -0.73
CA PRO A 163 -4.11 -15.01 -1.35
C PRO A 163 -4.25 -14.46 -2.77
N HIS A 164 -3.39 -13.50 -3.11
CA HIS A 164 -3.38 -12.79 -4.40
C HIS A 164 -2.37 -13.38 -5.40
N LEU A 165 -2.55 -14.65 -5.73
CA LEU A 165 -1.44 -15.49 -6.19
C LEU A 165 -0.81 -15.13 -7.55
N ARG A 166 -1.53 -14.45 -8.45
CA ARG A 166 -0.92 -13.97 -9.71
C ARG A 166 -0.04 -12.75 -9.48
N THR A 167 -0.36 -11.95 -8.48
CA THR A 167 0.35 -10.73 -8.11
C THR A 167 1.59 -11.02 -7.28
N VAL A 168 1.52 -11.97 -6.34
CA VAL A 168 2.74 -12.46 -5.65
C VAL A 168 3.72 -13.11 -6.63
N ARG A 169 3.23 -13.82 -7.65
CA ARG A 169 4.07 -14.31 -8.77
C ARG A 169 4.63 -13.18 -9.62
N ALA A 170 3.87 -12.11 -9.86
CA ALA A 170 4.34 -10.93 -10.60
C ALA A 170 5.40 -10.15 -9.81
N TYR A 171 5.20 -9.92 -8.50
CA TYR A 171 6.21 -9.33 -7.62
C TYR A 171 7.51 -10.15 -7.61
N GLY A 172 7.42 -11.47 -7.42
CA GLY A 172 8.58 -12.36 -7.48
C GLY A 172 9.26 -12.35 -8.86
N ALA A 173 8.51 -12.18 -9.95
CA ALA A 173 9.05 -12.04 -11.30
C ALA A 173 9.74 -10.68 -11.52
N VAL A 174 9.23 -9.59 -10.94
CA VAL A 174 9.84 -8.25 -10.97
C VAL A 174 11.15 -8.24 -10.19
N TYR A 175 11.18 -8.75 -8.96
CA TYR A 175 12.41 -8.88 -8.17
C TYR A 175 13.47 -9.71 -8.92
N ARG A 176 13.05 -10.81 -9.57
CA ARG A 176 13.93 -11.66 -10.37
C ARG A 176 14.45 -10.98 -11.64
N LEU A 177 13.57 -10.34 -12.40
CA LEU A 177 13.94 -9.71 -13.67
C LEU A 177 14.95 -8.60 -13.44
N LEU A 178 14.71 -7.76 -12.42
CA LEU A 178 15.54 -6.60 -12.14
C LEU A 178 16.90 -6.98 -11.51
N ASN A 179 16.96 -8.06 -10.72
CA ASN A 179 18.22 -8.58 -10.19
C ASN A 179 19.08 -9.37 -11.19
N VAL A 180 18.53 -9.84 -12.31
CA VAL A 180 19.30 -10.55 -13.37
C VAL A 180 19.74 -9.60 -14.49
N VAL A 181 18.90 -8.62 -14.84
CA VAL A 181 19.16 -7.67 -15.93
C VAL A 181 20.18 -6.60 -15.52
N ASN A 182 20.10 -6.06 -14.30
CA ASN A 182 20.99 -4.97 -13.86
C ASN A 182 22.49 -5.32 -13.78
N PRO A 183 22.90 -6.50 -13.27
CA PRO A 183 24.29 -6.91 -13.31
C PRO A 183 24.84 -7.10 -14.74
N THR A 184 23.96 -7.44 -15.69
CA THR A 184 24.32 -7.60 -17.10
C THR A 184 24.53 -6.22 -17.77
N LEU A 185 23.71 -5.22 -17.43
CA LEU A 185 23.89 -3.82 -17.87
C LEU A 185 25.12 -3.16 -17.22
N GLU A 186 25.44 -3.50 -15.97
CA GLU A 186 26.70 -3.09 -15.32
C GLU A 186 27.94 -3.70 -15.99
N LEU A 187 27.83 -4.89 -16.59
CA LEU A 187 28.91 -5.51 -17.36
C LEU A 187 29.34 -4.68 -18.57
N PHE A 188 28.42 -3.89 -19.16
CA PHE A 188 28.65 -3.11 -20.37
C PHE A 188 28.99 -1.62 -20.12
N THR A 189 28.81 -1.11 -18.89
CA THR A 189 29.15 0.28 -18.55
C THR A 189 30.58 0.37 -18.02
N ARG A 190 31.50 0.94 -18.82
CA ARG A 190 32.93 1.12 -18.45
C ARG A 190 33.08 2.26 -17.42
N GLY A 191 33.36 1.91 -16.16
CA GLY A 191 33.82 2.86 -15.13
C GLY A 191 35.32 2.66 -14.80
N GLY A 192 36.05 3.75 -14.55
CA GLY A 192 37.51 3.78 -14.39
C GLY A 192 38.06 3.29 -13.04
N HIS A 193 37.59 2.16 -12.52
CA HIS A 193 38.16 1.52 -11.32
C HIS A 193 38.56 0.07 -11.65
N THR A 194 39.57 -0.46 -10.94
CA THR A 194 39.90 -1.90 -10.97
C THR A 194 38.69 -2.70 -10.50
N ARG A 195 38.03 -3.35 -11.46
CA ARG A 195 36.80 -4.13 -11.28
C ARG A 195 36.81 -4.94 -9.97
N PRO A 196 35.91 -4.68 -9.01
CA PRO A 196 35.53 -5.74 -8.09
C PRO A 196 34.71 -6.72 -8.93
N ARG A 197 35.28 -7.88 -9.26
CA ARG A 197 34.47 -9.03 -9.67
C ARG A 197 33.61 -9.43 -8.47
N SER A 198 32.49 -8.76 -8.21
CA SER A 198 31.46 -9.30 -7.31
C SER A 198 30.75 -10.46 -8.02
N GLY A 199 31.53 -11.53 -8.21
CA GLY A 199 31.18 -12.91 -8.51
C GLY A 199 30.79 -13.29 -9.95
N GLY A 200 30.80 -12.37 -10.91
CA GLY A 200 30.52 -12.68 -12.33
C GLY A 200 29.14 -13.32 -12.56
N PHE A 201 28.94 -13.97 -13.71
CA PHE A 201 27.68 -14.69 -14.02
C PHE A 201 27.30 -15.73 -12.94
N ALA A 202 28.28 -16.27 -12.21
CA ALA A 202 28.05 -17.22 -11.13
C ALA A 202 27.32 -16.59 -9.93
N ALA A 203 27.71 -15.40 -9.48
CA ALA A 203 27.00 -14.71 -8.40
C ALA A 203 25.62 -14.16 -8.83
N VAL A 204 25.47 -13.73 -10.09
CA VAL A 204 24.14 -13.39 -10.65
C VAL A 204 23.22 -14.62 -10.65
N ARG A 205 23.75 -15.79 -11.06
CA ARG A 205 23.03 -17.06 -11.01
C ARG A 205 22.70 -17.49 -9.58
N GLN A 206 23.62 -17.29 -8.64
CA GLN A 206 23.42 -17.59 -7.21
C GLN A 206 22.33 -16.71 -6.61
N ARG A 207 22.38 -15.38 -6.79
CA ARG A 207 21.32 -14.46 -6.33
C ARG A 207 19.95 -14.82 -6.90
N GLY A 208 19.90 -15.16 -8.20
CA GLY A 208 18.68 -15.67 -8.81
C GLY A 208 18.20 -17.00 -8.23
N ARG A 209 19.11 -17.87 -7.74
CA ARG A 209 18.75 -19.11 -7.01
C ARG A 209 18.20 -18.78 -5.62
N ASP A 210 18.86 -17.91 -4.87
CA ASP A 210 18.48 -17.56 -3.49
C ASP A 210 17.08 -16.91 -3.46
N GLN A 211 16.78 -15.99 -4.39
CA GLN A 211 15.44 -15.41 -4.52
C GLN A 211 14.37 -16.45 -4.93
N ARG A 212 14.72 -17.43 -5.78
CA ARG A 212 13.81 -18.55 -6.09
C ARG A 212 13.57 -19.43 -4.88
N GLN A 213 14.59 -19.64 -4.06
CA GLN A 213 14.48 -20.39 -2.80
C GLN A 213 13.67 -19.64 -1.74
N TYR A 214 13.57 -18.31 -1.82
CA TYR A 214 12.67 -17.53 -0.98
C TYR A 214 11.21 -17.56 -1.45
N PHE A 215 10.91 -17.03 -2.65
CA PHE A 215 9.51 -16.82 -3.07
C PHE A 215 8.78 -18.10 -3.49
N ARG A 216 9.46 -19.11 -4.04
CA ARG A 216 8.77 -20.32 -4.51
C ARG A 216 8.20 -21.14 -3.35
N PRO A 217 8.95 -21.44 -2.27
CA PRO A 217 8.40 -22.09 -1.10
C PRO A 217 7.32 -21.27 -0.40
N LEU A 218 7.50 -19.94 -0.27
CA LEU A 218 6.50 -19.04 0.28
C LEU A 218 5.14 -19.17 -0.44
N ILE A 219 5.13 -19.03 -1.76
CA ILE A 219 3.92 -19.15 -2.58
C ILE A 219 3.32 -20.57 -2.48
N ALA A 220 4.16 -21.60 -2.49
CA ALA A 220 3.71 -22.99 -2.39
C ALA A 220 3.06 -23.27 -1.04
N ASN A 221 3.68 -22.81 0.05
CA ASN A 221 3.22 -22.95 1.43
C ASN A 221 1.87 -22.25 1.62
N ALA A 222 1.75 -20.99 1.19
CA ALA A 222 0.48 -20.25 1.22
C ALA A 222 -0.64 -21.00 0.47
N MET A 223 -0.34 -21.56 -0.72
CA MET A 223 -1.34 -22.27 -1.52
C MET A 223 -1.75 -23.63 -0.99
N SER A 224 -0.87 -24.29 -0.23
CA SER A 224 -1.22 -25.50 0.51
C SER A 224 -2.01 -25.22 1.78
N GLY A 225 -2.18 -23.96 2.18
CA GLY A 225 -2.78 -23.58 3.46
C GLY A 225 -1.82 -23.73 4.64
N GLY A 226 -0.50 -23.66 4.39
CA GLY A 226 0.53 -23.68 5.42
C GLY A 226 0.64 -22.33 6.15
N GLU A 227 1.66 -22.19 6.99
CA GLU A 227 1.91 -21.01 7.84
C GLU A 227 1.75 -19.67 7.11
N THR A 228 2.29 -19.53 5.90
CA THR A 228 2.27 -18.26 5.16
C THR A 228 0.93 -17.96 4.48
N ALA A 229 -0.08 -18.84 4.64
CA ALA A 229 -1.47 -18.55 4.28
C ALA A 229 -2.21 -17.75 5.37
N TRP A 230 -1.66 -17.73 6.58
CA TRP A 230 -2.24 -17.13 7.76
C TRP A 230 -1.42 -15.92 8.20
N ASP A 231 -2.06 -15.03 8.95
CA ASP A 231 -1.37 -13.98 9.67
C ASP A 231 -0.61 -14.59 10.86
N GLY A 232 0.66 -14.26 11.01
CA GLY A 232 1.52 -14.91 12.00
C GLY A 232 2.97 -14.40 12.00
N PRO A 233 3.86 -15.02 12.79
CA PRO A 233 5.22 -14.51 13.04
C PRO A 233 6.04 -14.24 11.78
N PHE A 234 5.87 -15.05 10.73
CA PHE A 234 6.52 -14.80 9.44
C PHE A 234 6.23 -13.38 8.88
N TRP A 235 5.01 -12.89 9.05
CA TRP A 235 4.59 -11.59 8.53
C TRP A 235 4.98 -10.40 9.42
N ASP A 236 5.37 -10.63 10.68
CA ASP A 236 5.74 -9.57 11.61
C ASP A 236 6.99 -8.81 11.12
N ALA A 237 7.97 -9.51 10.56
CA ALA A 237 9.15 -8.91 9.93
C ALA A 237 8.80 -8.04 8.70
N LEU A 238 7.61 -8.24 8.12
CA LEU A 238 7.10 -7.53 6.95
C LEU A 238 6.02 -6.50 7.32
N ARG A 239 5.87 -6.17 8.61
CA ARG A 239 4.79 -5.30 9.13
C ARG A 239 5.32 -3.96 9.67
N PRO A 240 5.45 -2.92 8.80
CA PRO A 240 5.82 -1.57 9.23
C PRO A 240 4.98 -1.01 10.39
N GLY A 241 3.70 -1.38 10.49
CA GLY A 241 2.81 -0.95 11.57
C GLY A 241 3.39 -1.19 12.98
N LEU A 242 4.18 -2.25 13.17
CA LEU A 242 4.79 -2.58 14.48
C LEU A 242 5.93 -1.63 14.87
N VAL A 243 6.51 -0.91 13.90
CA VAL A 243 7.70 -0.10 14.12
C VAL A 243 7.45 1.40 14.07
N LEU A 244 6.25 1.84 13.66
CA LEU A 244 5.89 3.27 13.58
C LEU A 244 6.06 4.03 14.91
N PRO A 245 5.71 3.47 16.09
CA PRO A 245 5.94 4.18 17.35
C PRO A 245 7.42 4.51 17.61
N LYS A 246 8.34 3.66 17.15
CA LYS A 246 9.78 3.92 17.26
C LYS A 246 10.22 5.08 16.37
N ILE A 247 9.62 5.24 15.19
CA ILE A 247 9.89 6.38 14.29
C ILE A 247 9.54 7.71 14.99
N ALA A 248 8.38 7.75 15.66
CA ALA A 248 7.96 8.93 16.43
C ALA A 248 8.89 9.18 17.62
N ALA A 249 9.25 8.14 18.37
CA ALA A 249 10.21 8.23 19.48
C ALA A 249 11.61 8.71 19.03
N ASN A 250 12.02 8.35 17.82
CA ASN A 250 13.27 8.81 17.20
C ASN A 250 13.17 10.25 16.65
N GLY A 251 11.99 10.87 16.69
CA GLY A 251 11.79 12.24 16.19
C GLY A 251 11.93 12.40 14.68
N VAL A 252 11.84 11.33 13.90
CA VAL A 252 12.01 11.39 12.43
C VAL A 252 10.73 11.92 11.78
N ALA A 253 10.85 12.97 10.96
CA ALA A 253 9.71 13.50 10.21
C ALA A 253 9.34 12.59 9.02
N VAL A 254 8.04 12.38 8.77
CA VAL A 254 7.52 11.48 7.75
C VAL A 254 6.53 12.19 6.82
N PHE A 255 6.84 12.23 5.53
CA PHE A 255 5.90 12.64 4.48
C PHE A 255 5.44 11.41 3.69
N LEU A 256 4.22 10.95 3.95
CA LEU A 256 3.60 9.83 3.25
C LEU A 256 2.97 10.30 1.95
N VAL A 257 3.16 9.52 0.88
CA VAL A 257 2.39 9.65 -0.36
C VAL A 257 1.74 8.31 -0.65
N GLY A 258 0.44 8.26 -0.93
CA GLY A 258 -0.29 7.04 -1.27
C GLY A 258 -1.30 7.25 -2.40
N GLY A 259 -2.01 6.19 -2.78
CA GLY A 259 -2.99 6.25 -3.88
C GLY A 259 -4.25 5.44 -3.61
N TRP A 260 -5.40 5.95 -4.04
CA TRP A 260 -6.70 5.27 -3.91
C TRP A 260 -6.85 4.04 -4.82
N HIS A 261 -6.01 3.93 -5.86
CA HIS A 261 -5.92 2.76 -6.73
C HIS A 261 -4.62 1.96 -6.49
N ASP A 262 -3.85 2.32 -5.46
CA ASP A 262 -2.58 1.66 -5.16
C ASP A 262 -2.76 0.23 -4.64
N ALA A 263 -1.74 -0.63 -4.80
CA ALA A 263 -1.76 -1.95 -4.18
C ALA A 263 -1.79 -1.86 -2.64
N PHE A 264 -1.12 -0.86 -2.06
CA PHE A 264 -1.10 -0.58 -0.62
C PHE A 264 -2.12 0.48 -0.22
N GLN A 265 -3.29 0.51 -0.89
CA GLN A 265 -4.39 1.47 -0.72
C GLN A 265 -4.71 1.82 0.75
N ARG A 266 -4.62 0.82 1.63
CA ARG A 266 -4.89 0.94 3.07
C ARG A 266 -3.72 1.48 3.88
N GLY A 267 -2.51 1.17 3.45
CA GLY A 267 -1.29 1.36 4.22
C GLY A 267 -1.05 2.82 4.56
N ALA A 268 -1.14 3.72 3.58
CA ALA A 268 -0.86 5.14 3.75
C ALA A 268 -1.78 5.85 4.78
N PRO A 269 -3.12 5.81 4.69
CA PRO A 269 -4.00 6.45 5.69
C PRO A 269 -3.87 5.82 7.08
N LEU A 270 -3.64 4.51 7.15
CA LEU A 270 -3.43 3.83 8.43
C LEU A 270 -2.06 4.16 9.04
N ASN A 271 -0.99 4.28 8.24
CA ASN A 271 0.33 4.72 8.71
C ASN A 271 0.28 6.16 9.22
N TYR A 272 -0.48 7.03 8.53
CA TYR A 272 -0.71 8.41 8.95
C TYR A 272 -1.36 8.48 10.34
N ALA A 273 -2.48 7.77 10.53
CA ALA A 273 -3.17 7.73 11.82
C ALA A 273 -2.27 7.19 12.94
N ALA A 274 -1.55 6.10 12.68
CA ALA A 274 -0.66 5.49 13.66
C ALA A 274 0.52 6.39 14.05
N LEU A 275 1.11 7.11 13.09
CA LEU A 275 2.21 8.04 13.36
C LEU A 275 1.72 9.27 14.12
N GLN A 276 0.58 9.87 13.73
CA GLN A 276 -0.01 10.98 14.49
C GLN A 276 -0.34 10.58 15.92
N ASN A 277 -0.96 9.41 16.11
CA ASN A 277 -1.24 8.87 17.44
C ASN A 277 0.05 8.66 18.24
N ALA A 278 1.09 8.07 17.63
CA ALA A 278 2.36 7.84 18.30
C ALA A 278 3.03 9.15 18.76
N PHE A 279 3.03 10.20 17.93
CA PHE A 279 3.53 11.52 18.33
C PHE A 279 2.69 12.18 19.44
N ALA A 280 1.38 11.89 19.48
CA ALA A 280 0.48 12.35 20.54
C ALA A 280 0.50 11.47 21.81
N GLY A 281 1.27 10.38 21.84
CA GLY A 281 1.28 9.42 22.95
C GLY A 281 0.02 8.55 23.05
N LEU A 282 -0.72 8.42 21.94
CA LEU A 282 -1.96 7.64 21.82
C LEU A 282 -1.72 6.27 21.17
N PRO A 283 -2.61 5.28 21.36
CA PRO A 283 -2.47 3.96 20.74
C PRO A 283 -2.46 4.01 19.19
N GLY A 284 -1.45 3.42 18.56
CA GLY A 284 -1.28 3.46 17.09
C GLY A 284 -2.26 2.59 16.28
N GLU A 285 -2.97 1.66 16.93
CA GLU A 285 -4.03 0.85 16.30
C GLU A 285 -5.43 1.50 16.41
N ALA A 286 -5.59 2.53 17.26
CA ALA A 286 -6.84 3.25 17.42
C ALA A 286 -7.08 4.25 16.26
N PRO A 287 -8.34 4.61 15.95
CA PRO A 287 -8.61 5.73 15.07
C PRO A 287 -8.13 7.03 15.72
N MET A 288 -7.74 8.02 14.91
CA MET A 288 -7.51 9.38 15.41
C MET A 288 -8.81 9.93 16.01
N GLN A 289 -8.70 10.65 17.12
CA GLN A 289 -9.83 11.35 17.74
C GLN A 289 -9.98 12.75 17.13
N PRO A 290 -11.23 13.22 16.88
CA PRO A 290 -11.47 14.59 16.44
C PRO A 290 -10.83 15.62 17.39
N GLY A 291 -10.08 16.56 16.84
CA GLY A 291 -9.40 17.61 17.61
C GLY A 291 -8.19 17.16 18.43
N GLN A 292 -7.70 15.92 18.25
CA GLN A 292 -6.47 15.49 18.90
C GLN A 292 -5.25 16.34 18.46
N PRO A 293 -4.22 16.49 19.30
CA PRO A 293 -2.99 17.17 18.90
C PRO A 293 -2.37 16.52 17.65
N LEU A 294 -1.94 17.36 16.71
CA LEU A 294 -1.27 16.94 15.48
C LEU A 294 0.21 17.28 15.54
N SER A 295 1.05 16.41 15.00
CA SER A 295 2.45 16.71 14.75
C SER A 295 2.65 17.22 13.32
N ASP A 296 3.38 18.33 13.20
CA ASP A 296 3.89 18.88 11.93
C ASP A 296 4.89 17.94 11.23
N ARG A 297 5.47 16.99 11.98
CA ARG A 297 6.37 15.96 11.48
C ARG A 297 5.66 14.92 10.61
N VAL A 298 4.33 14.82 10.63
CA VAL A 298 3.61 13.78 9.89
C VAL A 298 2.68 14.44 8.87
N ARG A 299 2.90 14.15 7.59
CA ARG A 299 2.03 14.58 6.50
C ARG A 299 1.64 13.40 5.62
N LEU A 300 0.44 13.48 5.04
CA LEU A 300 -0.07 12.51 4.08
C LEU A 300 -0.62 13.21 2.84
N MET A 301 -0.20 12.73 1.67
CA MET A 301 -0.80 13.09 0.39
C MET A 301 -1.38 11.86 -0.29
N MET A 302 -2.66 11.90 -0.66
CA MET A 302 -3.32 10.84 -1.41
C MET A 302 -3.88 11.35 -2.75
N GLY A 303 -3.90 10.51 -3.77
CA GLY A 303 -4.57 10.84 -5.03
C GLY A 303 -5.14 9.60 -5.72
N PRO A 304 -5.86 9.78 -6.84
CA PRO A 304 -6.42 8.67 -7.62
C PRO A 304 -5.34 7.97 -8.46
N TRP A 305 -4.27 7.55 -7.79
CA TRP A 305 -3.06 7.02 -8.41
C TRP A 305 -2.95 5.52 -8.21
N TYR A 306 -2.47 4.85 -9.25
CA TYR A 306 -1.92 3.50 -9.13
C TYR A 306 -0.46 3.58 -8.64
N HIS A 307 0.05 2.44 -8.19
CA HIS A 307 1.42 2.27 -7.70
C HIS A 307 2.48 2.82 -8.67
N VAL A 308 2.29 2.56 -9.96
CA VAL A 308 3.09 3.12 -11.05
C VAL A 308 2.18 4.00 -11.91
N SER A 309 2.36 5.30 -11.77
CA SER A 309 1.61 6.33 -12.51
C SER A 309 2.45 7.61 -12.63
N ASP A 310 1.90 8.63 -13.28
CA ASP A 310 2.49 9.98 -13.36
C ASP A 310 2.03 10.90 -12.21
N PHE A 311 1.31 10.35 -11.22
CA PHE A 311 0.73 11.08 -10.09
C PHE A 311 -0.14 12.26 -10.52
N GLY A 312 -0.84 12.16 -11.67
CA GLY A 312 -1.67 13.24 -12.19
C GLY A 312 -0.87 14.49 -12.55
N GLY A 313 0.42 14.34 -12.91
CA GLY A 313 1.33 15.43 -13.22
C GLY A 313 1.99 16.08 -12.00
N LEU A 314 1.78 15.54 -10.80
CA LEU A 314 2.39 16.07 -9.57
C LEU A 314 3.92 16.03 -9.64
N HIS A 315 4.56 17.17 -9.40
CA HIS A 315 6.01 17.28 -9.33
C HIS A 315 6.54 16.81 -7.96
N LEU A 316 6.59 15.50 -7.73
CA LEU A 316 7.06 14.91 -6.46
C LEU A 316 8.43 15.43 -6.02
N ASN A 317 9.37 15.63 -6.95
CA ASN A 317 10.71 16.15 -6.62
C ASN A 317 10.67 17.58 -6.04
N ALA A 318 9.67 18.40 -6.41
CA ALA A 318 9.49 19.74 -5.85
C ALA A 318 8.95 19.67 -4.42
N LEU A 319 8.04 18.73 -4.12
CA LEU A 319 7.58 18.48 -2.76
C LEU A 319 8.69 17.90 -1.88
N GLN A 320 9.45 16.93 -2.39
CA GLN A 320 10.62 16.39 -1.71
C GLN A 320 11.64 17.47 -1.40
N LEU A 321 11.93 18.37 -2.36
CA LEU A 321 12.83 19.50 -2.14
C LEU A 321 12.38 20.35 -0.96
N ARG A 322 11.11 20.78 -0.95
CA ARG A 322 10.56 21.59 0.16
C ARG A 322 10.64 20.87 1.50
N TRP A 323 10.24 19.61 1.52
CA TRP A 323 10.27 18.79 2.72
C TRP A 323 11.69 18.65 3.29
N PHE A 324 12.66 18.34 2.44
CA PHE A 324 14.04 18.17 2.87
C PHE A 324 14.72 19.50 3.18
N ASP A 325 14.43 20.60 2.46
CA ASP A 325 14.97 21.92 2.79
C ASP A 325 14.52 22.33 4.19
N TYR A 326 13.26 22.09 4.54
CA TYR A 326 12.75 22.38 5.88
C TYR A 326 13.47 21.57 6.98
N TRP A 327 13.55 20.24 6.85
CA TRP A 327 14.07 19.37 7.93
C TRP A 327 15.60 19.17 7.95
N LEU A 328 16.26 19.28 6.80
CA LEU A 328 17.70 19.00 6.67
C LEU A 328 18.54 20.27 6.53
N ARG A 329 17.95 21.40 6.16
CA ARG A 329 18.64 22.70 6.06
C ARG A 329 18.12 23.74 7.03
N ASP A 330 17.08 23.42 7.81
CA ASP A 330 16.43 24.35 8.71
C ASP A 330 15.91 25.60 7.98
N GLU A 331 15.38 25.44 6.76
CA GLU A 331 14.85 26.52 5.91
C GLU A 331 13.35 26.74 6.18
N PRO A 332 12.93 27.72 7.00
CA PRO A 332 11.54 27.83 7.44
C PRO A 332 10.60 28.18 6.27
N ALA A 333 11.08 28.91 5.27
CA ALA A 333 10.33 29.24 4.07
C ALA A 333 9.94 28.00 3.22
N ALA A 334 10.62 26.86 3.44
CA ALA A 334 10.33 25.61 2.76
C ALA A 334 9.18 24.81 3.43
N GLU A 335 8.69 25.24 4.60
CA GLU A 335 7.62 24.59 5.36
C GLU A 335 6.44 24.22 4.45
N VAL A 336 6.08 22.95 4.40
CA VAL A 336 4.78 22.55 3.84
C VAL A 336 3.76 22.83 4.93
N SER A 337 2.88 23.81 4.75
CA SER A 337 1.92 24.27 5.77
C SER A 337 0.47 23.84 5.47
N GLY A 338 -0.43 24.13 6.41
CA GLY A 338 -1.85 23.74 6.34
C GLY A 338 -2.12 22.33 6.86
N PRO A 339 -3.38 21.84 6.76
CA PRO A 339 -3.78 20.54 7.27
C PRO A 339 -2.85 19.41 6.80
N PRO A 340 -2.47 18.49 7.70
CA PRO A 340 -1.45 17.48 7.44
C PRO A 340 -1.89 16.40 6.43
N PHE A 341 -3.19 16.17 6.24
CA PHE A 341 -3.71 15.23 5.26
C PHE A 341 -4.38 15.95 4.09
N VAL A 342 -3.77 15.83 2.90
CA VAL A 342 -4.25 16.43 1.66
C VAL A 342 -4.57 15.33 0.65
N PHE A 343 -5.69 15.43 -0.07
CA PHE A 343 -6.03 14.41 -1.06
C PHE A 343 -6.82 14.92 -2.27
N GLN A 344 -6.66 14.23 -3.41
CA GLN A 344 -7.62 14.29 -4.52
C GLN A 344 -8.52 13.06 -4.47
N ALA A 345 -9.83 13.26 -4.56
CA ALA A 345 -10.79 12.17 -4.65
C ALA A 345 -10.85 11.60 -6.08
N ILE A 346 -11.16 10.31 -6.22
CA ILE A 346 -11.51 9.71 -7.51
C ILE A 346 -12.69 10.51 -8.11
N GLY A 347 -12.60 10.87 -9.39
CA GLY A 347 -13.62 11.66 -10.08
C GLY A 347 -13.53 13.18 -9.85
N SER A 348 -12.54 13.68 -9.09
CA SER A 348 -12.32 15.11 -8.86
C SER A 348 -10.89 15.54 -9.16
N SER A 349 -10.72 16.75 -9.67
CA SER A 349 -9.40 17.42 -9.80
C SER A 349 -9.09 18.34 -8.62
N GLN A 350 -10.06 18.55 -7.72
CA GLN A 350 -9.91 19.39 -6.54
C GLN A 350 -9.07 18.70 -5.45
N TRP A 351 -8.32 19.50 -4.70
CA TRP A 351 -7.55 19.07 -3.54
C TRP A 351 -8.31 19.40 -2.26
N TYR A 352 -8.72 18.36 -1.55
CA TYR A 352 -9.37 18.39 -0.23
C TYR A 352 -8.32 18.31 0.88
N ARG A 353 -8.68 18.80 2.07
CA ARG A 353 -7.78 18.88 3.23
C ARG A 353 -8.51 18.43 4.49
N THR A 354 -7.82 17.70 5.35
CA THR A 354 -8.37 17.23 6.64
C THR A 354 -7.22 17.04 7.63
N ASP A 355 -7.57 16.98 8.90
CA ASP A 355 -6.64 16.80 10.01
C ASP A 355 -6.46 15.33 10.39
N GLY A 356 -7.50 14.51 10.22
CA GLY A 356 -7.60 13.19 10.83
C GLY A 356 -7.93 12.04 9.88
N TYR A 357 -7.65 10.82 10.34
CA TYR A 357 -8.17 9.60 9.74
C TYR A 357 -8.70 8.63 10.83
N PRO A 358 -9.99 8.22 10.79
CA PRO A 358 -11.04 8.61 9.83
C PRO A 358 -11.29 10.11 9.75
N LEU A 359 -11.85 10.58 8.62
CA LEU A 359 -12.16 11.99 8.42
C LEU A 359 -13.29 12.41 9.38
N ALA A 360 -13.08 13.48 10.14
CA ALA A 360 -14.08 13.98 11.08
C ALA A 360 -15.29 14.59 10.35
N GLU A 361 -15.07 15.07 9.13
CA GLU A 361 -16.07 15.67 8.24
C GLU A 361 -16.97 14.62 7.57
N ALA A 362 -16.57 13.34 7.59
CA ALA A 362 -17.32 12.25 6.99
C ALA A 362 -18.21 11.55 8.02
N THR A 363 -19.53 11.56 7.76
CA THR A 363 -20.51 10.87 8.60
C THR A 363 -20.64 9.40 8.17
N PRO A 364 -20.33 8.42 9.05
CA PRO A 364 -20.55 7.01 8.76
C PRO A 364 -22.05 6.73 8.54
N THR A 365 -22.44 6.51 7.29
CA THR A 365 -23.84 6.32 6.89
C THR A 365 -24.13 4.84 6.68
N ARG A 366 -25.11 4.30 7.39
CA ARG A 366 -25.53 2.90 7.25
C ARG A 366 -26.55 2.76 6.13
N PHE A 367 -26.32 1.83 5.21
CA PHE A 367 -27.27 1.40 4.20
C PHE A 367 -27.55 -0.10 4.35
N TYR A 368 -28.79 -0.46 4.61
CA TYR A 368 -29.26 -1.83 4.66
C TYR A 368 -29.46 -2.39 3.25
N LEU A 369 -29.10 -3.66 3.09
CA LEU A 369 -29.36 -4.43 1.88
C LEU A 369 -30.83 -4.85 1.90
N SER A 370 -31.63 -4.32 0.99
CA SER A 370 -33.07 -4.59 0.92
C SER A 370 -33.44 -5.54 -0.20
N ASP A 371 -34.64 -6.09 -0.12
CA ASP A 371 -35.27 -6.76 -1.24
C ASP A 371 -35.27 -5.86 -2.49
N SER A 372 -35.41 -6.49 -3.67
CA SER A 372 -35.33 -5.81 -4.98
C SER A 372 -33.99 -5.12 -5.30
N GLY A 373 -32.91 -5.37 -4.56
CA GLY A 373 -31.58 -4.83 -4.88
C GLY A 373 -31.40 -3.34 -4.55
N ARG A 374 -32.04 -2.85 -3.49
CA ARG A 374 -31.86 -1.47 -3.00
C ARG A 374 -30.88 -1.40 -1.82
N LEU A 375 -30.18 -0.27 -1.72
CA LEU A 375 -29.50 0.20 -0.51
C LEU A 375 -30.36 1.29 0.13
N SER A 376 -30.88 1.04 1.33
CA SER A 376 -31.79 1.94 2.06
C SER A 376 -31.21 2.33 3.42
N GLN A 377 -31.46 3.55 3.90
CA GLN A 377 -31.09 3.93 5.27
C GLN A 377 -32.04 3.33 6.32
N ASP A 378 -33.25 2.93 5.90
CA ASP A 378 -34.22 2.24 6.74
C ASP A 378 -34.15 0.73 6.49
N ALA A 379 -34.05 -0.05 7.57
CA ALA A 379 -34.12 -1.50 7.51
C ALA A 379 -35.59 -1.93 7.31
N SER A 380 -35.82 -2.89 6.41
CA SER A 380 -37.12 -3.55 6.31
C SER A 380 -37.43 -4.31 7.60
N PRO A 381 -38.65 -4.23 8.16
CA PRO A 381 -39.05 -5.04 9.30
C PRO A 381 -39.16 -6.53 8.94
N ASP A 382 -39.42 -6.83 7.66
CA ASP A 382 -39.54 -8.20 7.17
C ASP A 382 -38.18 -8.78 6.81
N THR A 383 -37.99 -10.07 7.13
CA THR A 383 -36.79 -10.81 6.71
C THR A 383 -37.01 -11.42 5.33
N THR A 384 -36.14 -11.09 4.39
CA THR A 384 -36.04 -11.79 3.10
C THR A 384 -34.63 -12.36 2.91
N THR A 385 -34.46 -13.25 1.93
CA THR A 385 -33.17 -13.86 1.62
C THR A 385 -32.80 -13.71 0.16
N ALA A 386 -31.54 -13.38 -0.11
CA ALA A 386 -30.94 -13.40 -1.44
C ALA A 386 -29.96 -14.57 -1.55
N THR A 387 -30.08 -15.36 -2.62
CA THR A 387 -29.20 -16.51 -2.87
C THR A 387 -27.97 -16.09 -3.68
N LEU A 388 -26.79 -16.50 -3.22
CA LEU A 388 -25.53 -16.39 -3.96
C LEU A 388 -24.87 -17.78 -4.04
N ASP A 389 -24.71 -18.30 -5.26
CA ASP A 389 -24.02 -19.57 -5.50
C ASP A 389 -22.50 -19.32 -5.67
N TYR A 390 -21.69 -20.22 -5.10
CA TYR A 390 -20.23 -20.15 -5.21
C TYR A 390 -19.78 -20.43 -6.65
N LEU A 391 -19.04 -19.48 -7.22
CA LEU A 391 -18.45 -19.58 -8.54
C LEU A 391 -16.93 -19.55 -8.44
N VAL A 392 -16.28 -20.58 -8.99
CA VAL A 392 -14.81 -20.69 -8.99
C VAL A 392 -14.17 -19.60 -9.84
N ARG A 393 -14.86 -19.12 -10.88
CA ARG A 393 -14.40 -18.07 -11.80
C ARG A 393 -15.55 -17.19 -12.20
N GLY A 394 -15.31 -15.88 -12.20
CA GLY A 394 -16.15 -14.89 -12.86
C GLY A 394 -15.42 -14.21 -14.02
N PRO A 395 -16.01 -13.15 -14.58
CA PRO A 395 -15.33 -12.31 -15.57
C PRO A 395 -14.06 -11.67 -15.01
N LEU A 396 -13.20 -11.21 -15.92
CA LEU A 396 -12.02 -10.43 -15.55
C LEU A 396 -12.45 -9.12 -14.86
N SER A 397 -11.98 -8.94 -13.62
CA SER A 397 -12.09 -7.66 -12.91
C SER A 397 -11.01 -6.70 -13.42
N GLY A 398 -11.45 -5.65 -14.10
CA GLY A 398 -10.55 -4.70 -14.72
C GLY A 398 -9.76 -3.86 -13.71
N ARG A 399 -10.45 -3.24 -12.73
CA ARG A 399 -9.78 -2.49 -11.64
C ARG A 399 -8.83 -3.38 -10.84
N SER A 400 -9.24 -4.59 -10.45
CA SER A 400 -8.35 -5.50 -9.72
C SER A 400 -7.13 -5.87 -10.56
N LEU A 401 -7.33 -6.18 -11.83
CA LEU A 401 -6.20 -6.49 -12.71
C LEU A 401 -5.20 -5.34 -12.76
N GLU A 402 -5.66 -4.09 -12.87
CA GLU A 402 -4.76 -2.92 -12.86
C GLU A 402 -4.11 -2.67 -11.50
N GLN A 403 -4.89 -2.60 -10.42
CA GLN A 403 -4.39 -2.41 -9.05
C GLN A 403 -3.28 -3.41 -8.71
N TRP A 404 -3.52 -4.68 -9.02
CA TRP A 404 -2.63 -5.78 -8.64
C TRP A 404 -1.58 -6.13 -9.70
N THR A 405 -1.58 -5.42 -10.83
CA THR A 405 -0.41 -5.32 -11.74
C THR A 405 0.35 -4.00 -11.54
N LEU A 406 0.10 -3.31 -10.42
CA LEU A 406 0.74 -2.05 -10.03
C LEU A 406 0.44 -0.88 -10.98
N GLY A 407 -0.62 -0.97 -11.79
CA GLY A 407 -0.92 0.01 -12.85
C GLY A 407 0.04 -0.03 -14.04
N MET A 408 0.89 -1.05 -14.14
CA MET A 408 1.92 -1.14 -15.19
C MET A 408 1.32 -1.18 -16.60
N ASN A 409 0.15 -1.81 -16.78
CA ASN A 409 -0.51 -1.80 -18.08
C ASN A 409 -0.94 -0.37 -18.40
N SER A 410 -1.73 0.27 -17.53
CA SER A 410 -2.18 1.65 -17.71
C SER A 410 -1.02 2.60 -18.05
N TYR A 411 0.10 2.47 -17.33
CA TYR A 411 1.30 3.25 -17.58
C TYR A 411 1.91 3.05 -18.98
N MET A 412 2.05 1.80 -19.42
CA MET A 412 2.65 1.50 -20.73
C MET A 412 1.79 2.00 -21.90
N PHE A 413 0.47 1.99 -21.75
CA PHE A 413 -0.45 2.48 -22.78
C PHE A 413 -0.53 4.00 -22.81
N SER A 414 -0.51 4.67 -21.65
CA SER A 414 -0.54 6.14 -21.58
C SER A 414 0.68 6.77 -22.25
N ARG A 415 1.86 6.13 -22.14
CA ARG A 415 3.07 6.51 -22.91
C ARG A 415 2.88 6.46 -24.43
N GLY A 416 1.95 5.65 -24.92
CA GLY A 416 1.59 5.57 -26.34
C GLY A 416 0.40 6.46 -26.73
N GLY A 417 -0.03 7.38 -25.86
CA GLY A 417 -1.20 8.24 -26.08
C GLY A 417 -2.55 7.50 -26.02
N ARG A 418 -2.58 6.29 -25.45
CA ARG A 418 -3.78 5.45 -25.34
C ARG A 418 -4.21 5.32 -23.87
N VAL A 419 -5.51 5.28 -23.62
CA VAL A 419 -6.08 5.04 -22.29
C VAL A 419 -6.65 3.63 -22.26
N ILE A 420 -6.26 2.83 -21.27
CA ILE A 420 -6.88 1.52 -21.02
C ILE A 420 -8.19 1.72 -20.28
N ARG A 421 -9.24 1.00 -20.69
CA ARG A 421 -10.61 1.15 -20.18
C ARG A 421 -11.03 0.10 -19.14
N TYR A 422 -10.11 -0.42 -18.33
CA TYR A 422 -10.42 -1.50 -17.37
C TYR A 422 -11.10 -1.01 -16.09
N ASP A 423 -11.04 0.28 -15.79
CA ASP A 423 -11.64 0.93 -14.62
C ASP A 423 -12.88 1.78 -14.97
N GLN A 424 -13.43 1.62 -16.17
CA GLN A 424 -14.52 2.47 -16.67
C GLN A 424 -15.90 1.83 -16.52
N ASP A 425 -15.99 0.50 -16.42
CA ASP A 425 -17.28 -0.19 -16.35
C ASP A 425 -17.19 -1.61 -15.76
N ASN A 426 -17.80 -1.78 -14.58
CA ASN A 426 -17.88 -3.01 -13.79
C ASN A 426 -19.14 -3.84 -14.07
N ARG A 427 -20.03 -3.45 -15.00
CA ARG A 427 -21.27 -4.22 -15.28
C ARG A 427 -21.04 -5.70 -15.59
N ARG A 428 -19.85 -6.07 -16.07
CA ARG A 428 -19.49 -7.48 -16.29
C ARG A 428 -19.42 -8.28 -14.99
N LEU A 429 -18.89 -7.70 -13.91
CA LEU A 429 -18.78 -8.33 -12.58
C LEU A 429 -20.14 -8.50 -11.88
N GLN A 430 -21.18 -7.87 -12.40
CA GLN A 430 -22.54 -7.97 -11.85
C GLN A 430 -23.26 -9.26 -12.31
N ARG A 431 -22.67 -10.01 -13.25
CA ARG A 431 -23.22 -11.29 -13.69
C ARG A 431 -23.10 -12.33 -12.58
N ASP A 432 -24.20 -13.01 -12.27
CA ASP A 432 -24.25 -14.03 -11.21
C ASP A 432 -23.81 -13.50 -9.83
N ALA A 433 -23.98 -12.20 -9.62
CA ALA A 433 -23.70 -11.49 -8.37
C ALA A 433 -24.98 -10.83 -7.85
N LEU A 434 -24.99 -10.49 -6.56
CA LEU A 434 -26.05 -9.68 -5.96
C LEU A 434 -25.68 -8.20 -6.08
N THR A 435 -26.58 -7.36 -6.59
CA THR A 435 -26.35 -5.92 -6.70
C THR A 435 -27.35 -5.12 -5.88
N TYR A 436 -26.85 -4.18 -5.08
CA TYR A 436 -27.64 -3.27 -4.25
C TYR A 436 -27.28 -1.83 -4.61
N THR A 437 -28.27 -1.00 -4.94
CA THR A 437 -28.04 0.38 -5.41
C THR A 437 -28.81 1.39 -4.56
N THR A 438 -28.19 2.52 -4.23
CA THR A 438 -28.87 3.63 -3.56
C THR A 438 -29.86 4.33 -4.49
N GLU A 439 -30.71 5.19 -3.93
CA GLU A 439 -31.31 6.27 -4.71
C GLU A 439 -30.23 7.23 -5.26
N PRO A 440 -30.51 8.00 -6.33
CA PRO A 440 -29.57 8.99 -6.81
C PRO A 440 -29.30 10.01 -5.72
N PHE A 441 -28.04 10.40 -5.58
CA PHE A 441 -27.69 11.51 -4.73
C PHE A 441 -28.23 12.81 -5.34
N THR A 442 -28.92 13.61 -4.53
CA THR A 442 -29.45 14.92 -4.96
C THR A 442 -28.35 15.95 -5.12
N ASP A 443 -27.35 15.89 -4.25
CA ASP A 443 -26.20 16.78 -4.21
C ASP A 443 -24.91 15.96 -4.28
N ALA A 444 -23.80 16.63 -4.61
CA ALA A 444 -22.50 15.99 -4.61
C ALA A 444 -22.16 15.45 -3.21
N ARG A 445 -21.56 14.26 -3.14
CA ARG A 445 -21.10 13.65 -1.89
C ARG A 445 -19.70 13.08 -2.06
N LEU A 446 -18.86 13.23 -1.05
CA LEU A 446 -17.60 12.50 -0.96
C LEU A 446 -17.82 11.21 -0.19
N VAL A 447 -17.52 10.06 -0.81
CA VAL A 447 -17.24 8.83 -0.07
C VAL A 447 -15.80 8.93 0.39
N ALA A 448 -15.53 9.06 1.69
CA ALA A 448 -14.17 9.30 2.18
C ALA A 448 -13.91 8.65 3.54
N GLY A 449 -13.25 7.49 3.55
CA GLY A 449 -12.92 6.80 4.80
C GLY A 449 -12.92 5.27 4.72
N PRO A 450 -12.82 4.58 5.87
CA PRO A 450 -12.98 3.13 5.97
C PRO A 450 -14.42 2.70 5.68
N ILE A 451 -14.59 1.56 5.00
CA ILE A 451 -15.91 1.03 4.61
C ILE A 451 -16.02 -0.40 5.14
N ALA A 452 -17.15 -0.71 5.79
CA ALA A 452 -17.42 -2.02 6.34
C ALA A 452 -18.74 -2.56 5.80
N LEU A 453 -18.75 -3.83 5.39
CA LEU A 453 -19.96 -4.55 4.98
C LEU A 453 -20.24 -5.68 5.97
N THR A 454 -21.37 -5.62 6.66
CA THR A 454 -21.87 -6.66 7.54
C THR A 454 -22.85 -7.54 6.76
N ILE A 455 -22.53 -8.82 6.58
CA ILE A 455 -23.41 -9.84 5.99
C ILE A 455 -23.86 -10.80 7.08
N HIS A 456 -25.17 -11.02 7.20
CA HIS A 456 -25.73 -12.16 7.91
C HIS A 456 -26.16 -13.19 6.88
N ALA A 457 -25.64 -14.41 6.94
CA ALA A 457 -25.96 -15.43 5.96
C ALA A 457 -25.86 -16.85 6.52
N THR A 458 -26.66 -17.76 5.96
CA THR A 458 -26.43 -19.21 6.08
C THR A 458 -25.67 -19.72 4.86
N ALA A 459 -24.95 -20.83 5.00
CA ALA A 459 -24.23 -21.47 3.91
C ALA A 459 -24.45 -22.99 3.92
N THR A 460 -24.34 -23.65 2.77
CA THR A 460 -24.40 -25.11 2.65
C THR A 460 -23.05 -25.81 2.87
N THR A 461 -21.99 -25.04 3.09
CA THR A 461 -20.58 -25.49 3.08
C THR A 461 -19.86 -25.05 4.35
N THR A 462 -18.71 -25.64 4.62
CA THR A 462 -17.90 -25.35 5.81
C THR A 462 -16.96 -24.15 5.64
N GLU A 463 -17.08 -23.46 4.51
CA GLU A 463 -16.39 -22.23 4.19
C GLU A 463 -17.30 -21.33 3.36
N THR A 464 -17.11 -20.02 3.44
CA THR A 464 -17.71 -19.05 2.51
C THR A 464 -16.63 -18.17 1.90
N LEU A 465 -16.93 -17.60 0.74
CA LEU A 465 -16.10 -16.55 0.14
C LEU A 465 -17.03 -15.42 -0.25
N TRP A 466 -16.84 -14.29 0.41
CA TRP A 466 -17.52 -13.05 0.10
C TRP A 466 -16.55 -12.09 -0.58
N VAL A 467 -16.97 -11.50 -1.69
CA VAL A 467 -16.24 -10.45 -2.40
C VAL A 467 -17.22 -9.31 -2.62
N ALA A 468 -16.83 -8.10 -2.26
CA ALA A 468 -17.65 -6.91 -2.35
C ALA A 468 -16.95 -5.85 -3.20
N HIS A 469 -17.64 -5.32 -4.20
CA HIS A 469 -17.19 -4.17 -4.99
C HIS A 469 -18.13 -2.99 -4.73
N LEU A 470 -17.56 -1.79 -4.54
CA LEU A 470 -18.30 -0.54 -4.49
C LEU A 470 -18.02 0.26 -5.76
N ASP A 471 -19.08 0.62 -6.46
CA ASP A 471 -19.04 1.35 -7.73
C ASP A 471 -19.83 2.67 -7.65
N ASP A 472 -19.41 3.66 -8.44
CA ASP A 472 -20.17 4.85 -8.80
C ASP A 472 -20.97 4.61 -10.09
N VAL A 473 -22.29 4.71 -10.03
CA VAL A 473 -23.18 4.47 -11.17
C VAL A 473 -23.70 5.81 -11.71
N ALA A 474 -23.29 6.14 -12.93
CA ALA A 474 -23.74 7.34 -13.62
C ALA A 474 -25.19 7.21 -14.14
N PRO A 475 -25.88 8.33 -14.45
CA PRO A 475 -27.23 8.32 -15.01
C PRO A 475 -27.37 7.55 -16.33
N ASP A 476 -26.27 7.43 -17.10
CA ASP A 476 -26.22 6.62 -18.33
C ASP A 476 -26.09 5.11 -18.08
N GLY A 477 -25.99 4.70 -16.81
CA GLY A 477 -25.84 3.32 -16.37
C GLY A 477 -24.40 2.79 -16.36
N ALA A 478 -23.39 3.60 -16.65
CA ALA A 478 -21.99 3.20 -16.49
C ALA A 478 -21.66 2.97 -15.00
N SER A 479 -21.10 1.80 -14.67
CA SER A 479 -20.77 1.40 -13.29
C SER A 479 -19.27 1.49 -13.07
N ARG A 480 -18.76 2.61 -12.56
CA ARG A 480 -17.32 2.84 -12.41
C ARG A 480 -16.80 2.28 -11.08
N PRO A 481 -15.83 1.35 -11.09
CA PRO A 481 -15.28 0.78 -9.87
C PRO A 481 -14.55 1.79 -8.99
N LEU A 482 -14.94 1.89 -7.72
CA LEU A 482 -14.25 2.72 -6.71
C LEU A 482 -13.26 1.89 -5.88
N THR A 483 -13.75 0.83 -5.25
CA THR A 483 -12.98 0.02 -4.29
C THR A 483 -13.58 -1.37 -4.10
N GLN A 484 -12.89 -2.23 -3.35
CA GLN A 484 -13.33 -3.61 -3.11
C GLN A 484 -12.79 -4.20 -1.80
N GLY A 485 -13.36 -5.33 -1.41
CA GLY A 485 -12.97 -6.13 -0.27
C GLY A 485 -13.33 -7.60 -0.46
N ALA A 486 -12.74 -8.48 0.33
CA ALA A 486 -13.08 -9.89 0.36
C ALA A 486 -12.87 -10.49 1.75
N LEU A 487 -13.53 -11.62 2.02
CA LEU A 487 -13.42 -12.38 3.25
C LEU A 487 -13.72 -13.87 3.01
N LEU A 488 -12.80 -14.74 3.45
CA LEU A 488 -13.11 -16.14 3.74
C LEU A 488 -13.87 -16.21 5.05
N GLY A 489 -14.97 -16.96 5.08
CA GLY A 489 -15.80 -17.14 6.26
C GLY A 489 -15.02 -17.64 7.48
N SER A 490 -14.01 -18.48 7.25
CA SER A 490 -13.13 -18.98 8.32
C SER A 490 -12.24 -17.91 8.97
N HIS A 491 -12.01 -16.79 8.30
CA HIS A 491 -11.23 -15.67 8.80
C HIS A 491 -12.08 -14.63 9.55
N ARG A 492 -13.39 -14.85 9.74
CA ARG A 492 -14.34 -13.86 10.30
C ARG A 492 -14.10 -13.41 11.75
N ALA A 493 -13.22 -14.09 12.50
CA ALA A 493 -12.93 -13.70 13.88
C ALA A 493 -12.26 -12.32 13.93
N LEU A 494 -12.91 -11.36 14.61
CA LEU A 494 -12.41 -10.00 14.80
C LEU A 494 -11.51 -9.89 16.03
N ASP A 495 -10.47 -9.08 15.90
CA ASP A 495 -9.70 -8.54 17.01
C ASP A 495 -10.39 -7.27 17.51
N PRO A 496 -10.99 -7.28 18.72
CA PRO A 496 -11.74 -6.15 19.24
C PRO A 496 -10.85 -4.94 19.58
N GLU A 497 -9.55 -5.14 19.83
CA GLU A 497 -8.65 -4.02 20.16
C GLU A 497 -8.20 -3.24 18.93
N ARG A 498 -8.25 -3.87 17.75
CA ARG A 498 -7.80 -3.28 16.47
C ARG A 498 -8.93 -2.95 15.52
N THR A 499 -10.12 -3.50 15.77
CA THR A 499 -11.34 -3.16 15.04
C THR A 499 -11.82 -1.77 15.46
N TRP A 500 -12.15 -0.92 14.49
CA TRP A 500 -12.74 0.39 14.79
C TRP A 500 -14.25 0.27 14.84
N TYR A 501 -14.83 0.81 15.91
CA TYR A 501 -16.26 0.79 16.16
C TYR A 501 -16.83 2.21 16.19
N LEU A 502 -18.08 2.35 15.75
CA LEU A 502 -18.91 3.50 16.07
C LEU A 502 -19.37 3.41 17.54
N PRO A 503 -19.85 4.53 18.14
CA PRO A 503 -20.33 4.53 19.52
C PRO A 503 -21.44 3.50 19.82
N ASP A 504 -22.23 3.12 18.81
CA ASP A 504 -23.29 2.11 18.94
C ASP A 504 -22.80 0.66 18.79
N GLY A 505 -21.48 0.44 18.70
CA GLY A 505 -20.86 -0.87 18.53
C GLY A 505 -20.83 -1.38 17.08
N THR A 506 -21.27 -0.57 16.10
CA THR A 506 -21.16 -0.92 14.69
C THR A 506 -19.71 -0.95 14.24
N VAL A 507 -19.32 -1.97 13.47
CA VAL A 507 -17.99 -2.05 12.89
C VAL A 507 -17.84 -0.98 11.81
N LEU A 508 -16.87 -0.08 11.98
CA LEU A 508 -16.46 0.92 10.99
C LEU A 508 -15.27 0.43 10.14
N ARG A 509 -14.33 -0.29 10.77
CA ARG A 509 -13.19 -0.94 10.10
C ARG A 509 -12.89 -2.27 10.80
N PRO A 510 -13.25 -3.43 10.22
CA PRO A 510 -12.95 -4.71 10.83
C PRO A 510 -11.45 -4.99 10.80
N HIS A 511 -10.90 -5.49 11.91
CA HIS A 511 -9.60 -6.12 11.93
C HIS A 511 -9.76 -7.59 12.28
N HIS A 512 -9.58 -8.47 11.30
CA HIS A 512 -9.64 -9.91 11.51
C HIS A 512 -8.33 -10.44 12.07
N TYR A 513 -8.36 -11.39 13.01
CA TYR A 513 -7.13 -12.06 13.47
C TYR A 513 -6.40 -12.74 12.31
N SER A 514 -7.14 -13.48 11.48
CA SER A 514 -6.58 -14.24 10.35
C SER A 514 -5.42 -15.19 10.70
N THR A 515 -5.27 -15.56 11.98
CA THR A 515 -4.34 -16.59 12.45
C THR A 515 -5.00 -17.97 12.33
N GLN A 516 -4.20 -19.03 12.22
CA GLN A 516 -4.74 -20.39 12.15
C GLN A 516 -5.53 -20.77 13.42
N SER A 517 -5.09 -20.31 14.60
CA SER A 517 -5.74 -20.61 15.88
C SER A 517 -7.05 -19.87 16.10
N ALA A 518 -7.25 -18.73 15.43
CA ALA A 518 -8.49 -17.96 15.49
C ALA A 518 -9.47 -18.32 14.35
N ALA A 519 -9.11 -19.27 13.48
CA ALA A 519 -9.97 -19.69 12.39
C ALA A 519 -11.25 -20.33 12.91
N LEU A 520 -12.40 -19.88 12.41
CA LEU A 520 -13.70 -20.39 12.79
C LEU A 520 -14.32 -21.09 11.58
N PRO A 521 -14.37 -22.43 11.47
CA PRO A 521 -15.10 -23.07 10.37
C PRO A 521 -16.54 -22.54 10.25
N VAL A 522 -17.06 -22.46 9.03
CA VAL A 522 -18.48 -22.14 8.84
C VAL A 522 -19.29 -23.40 9.17
N VAL A 523 -20.39 -23.24 9.89
CA VAL A 523 -21.30 -24.35 10.22
C VAL A 523 -22.44 -24.34 9.20
N PRO A 524 -22.60 -25.39 8.38
CA PRO A 524 -23.66 -25.42 7.38
C PRO A 524 -25.05 -25.24 8.00
N GLY A 525 -25.85 -24.35 7.42
CA GLY A 525 -27.21 -24.01 7.88
C GLY A 525 -27.28 -23.03 9.06
N GLU A 526 -26.17 -22.71 9.72
CA GLU A 526 -26.14 -21.74 10.82
C GLU A 526 -26.10 -20.30 10.30
N LEU A 527 -26.94 -19.43 10.88
CA LEU A 527 -26.91 -18.00 10.57
C LEU A 527 -25.63 -17.39 11.14
N THR A 528 -24.73 -16.99 10.26
CA THR A 528 -23.40 -16.47 10.62
C THR A 528 -23.27 -15.01 10.20
N ARG A 529 -22.65 -14.20 11.06
CA ARG A 529 -22.26 -12.80 10.77
C ARG A 529 -20.85 -12.76 10.18
N TYR A 530 -20.67 -11.94 9.14
CA TYR A 530 -19.41 -11.68 8.46
C TYR A 530 -19.22 -10.16 8.33
N ASP A 531 -18.15 -9.61 8.91
CA ASP A 531 -17.82 -8.18 8.84
C ASP A 531 -16.67 -7.96 7.85
N LEU A 532 -16.96 -7.63 6.60
CA LEU A 532 -15.97 -7.46 5.54
C LEU A 532 -15.39 -6.05 5.55
N GLU A 533 -14.05 -5.96 5.45
CA GLU A 533 -13.39 -4.70 5.12
C GLU A 533 -13.49 -4.47 3.61
N ILE A 534 -14.09 -3.35 3.21
CA ILE A 534 -13.95 -2.81 1.85
C ILE A 534 -12.86 -1.74 1.94
N PHE A 535 -11.81 -1.86 1.13
CA PHE A 535 -10.62 -1.01 1.28
C PHE A 535 -10.99 0.47 1.20
N PRO A 536 -10.36 1.33 2.03
CA PRO A 536 -10.74 2.73 2.16
C PRO A 536 -10.48 3.51 0.88
N THR A 537 -11.34 4.48 0.57
CA THR A 537 -11.21 5.30 -0.63
C THR A 537 -11.63 6.74 -0.36
N ALA A 538 -11.30 7.63 -1.29
CA ALA A 538 -11.95 8.93 -1.46
C ALA A 538 -12.50 9.04 -2.88
N ALA A 539 -13.79 9.28 -3.06
CA ALA A 539 -14.44 9.42 -4.36
C ALA A 539 -15.55 10.46 -4.33
N LEU A 540 -15.61 11.31 -5.35
CA LEU A 540 -16.69 12.29 -5.55
C LEU A 540 -17.83 11.63 -6.32
N ILE A 541 -19.00 11.57 -5.69
CA ILE A 541 -20.25 11.10 -6.29
C ILE A 541 -21.03 12.32 -6.72
N ALA A 542 -21.23 12.47 -8.04
CA ALA A 542 -21.92 13.62 -8.61
C ALA A 542 -23.45 13.56 -8.39
N PRO A 543 -24.16 14.70 -8.43
CA PRO A 543 -25.62 14.71 -8.45
C PRO A 543 -26.19 13.80 -9.54
N GLY A 544 -27.23 13.04 -9.20
CA GLY A 544 -27.86 12.05 -10.08
C GLY A 544 -27.13 10.71 -10.18
N HIS A 545 -25.88 10.60 -9.71
CA HIS A 545 -25.19 9.32 -9.60
C HIS A 545 -25.70 8.52 -8.41
N ARG A 546 -25.40 7.22 -8.39
CA ARG A 546 -25.77 6.27 -7.33
C ARG A 546 -24.55 5.50 -6.85
N LEU A 547 -24.56 5.03 -5.61
CA LEU A 547 -23.61 4.01 -5.16
C LEU A 547 -24.19 2.62 -5.40
N ARG A 548 -23.36 1.71 -5.92
CA ARG A 548 -23.72 0.31 -6.11
C ARG A 548 -22.75 -0.60 -5.37
N LEU A 549 -23.28 -1.44 -4.48
CA LEU A 549 -22.60 -2.57 -3.90
C LEU A 549 -22.87 -3.81 -4.76
N THR A 550 -21.81 -4.48 -5.23
CA THR A 550 -21.89 -5.79 -5.87
C THR A 550 -21.28 -6.84 -4.93
N VAL A 551 -22.07 -7.83 -4.51
CA VAL A 551 -21.62 -8.95 -3.67
C VAL A 551 -21.53 -10.22 -4.53
N THR A 552 -20.36 -10.83 -4.55
CA THR A 552 -20.04 -12.00 -5.36
C THR A 552 -19.08 -12.95 -4.62
N THR A 553 -18.62 -13.99 -5.30
CA THR A 553 -17.68 -15.00 -4.77
C THR A 553 -16.37 -15.08 -5.56
N TYR A 554 -16.15 -14.14 -6.48
CA TYR A 554 -14.99 -14.13 -7.37
C TYR A 554 -14.40 -12.73 -7.51
N ASP A 555 -13.09 -12.67 -7.75
CA ASP A 555 -12.41 -11.52 -8.32
C ASP A 555 -11.22 -12.04 -9.14
N PHE A 556 -11.46 -12.28 -10.43
CA PHE A 556 -10.49 -12.94 -11.29
C PHE A 556 -9.67 -11.91 -12.09
N PRO A 557 -8.33 -12.05 -12.18
CA PRO A 557 -7.52 -13.18 -11.70
C PRO A 557 -6.82 -12.93 -10.37
N HIS A 558 -7.30 -11.96 -9.60
CA HIS A 558 -6.68 -11.45 -8.39
C HIS A 558 -6.79 -12.44 -7.23
N LEU A 559 -8.01 -12.84 -6.84
CA LEU A 559 -8.28 -13.70 -5.71
C LEU A 559 -8.20 -15.19 -6.09
N VAL A 560 -7.36 -15.94 -5.38
CA VAL A 560 -7.26 -17.39 -5.56
C VAL A 560 -7.22 -18.07 -4.18
N PRO A 561 -8.35 -18.63 -3.70
CA PRO A 561 -8.36 -19.26 -2.38
C PRO A 561 -7.35 -20.42 -2.28
N PRO A 562 -6.79 -20.68 -1.08
CA PRO A 562 -5.89 -21.82 -0.85
C PRO A 562 -6.55 -23.16 -1.20
N ARG A 563 -5.75 -24.21 -1.42
CA ARG A 563 -6.27 -25.54 -1.76
C ARG A 563 -7.30 -26.08 -0.74
N PRO A 564 -7.08 -25.98 0.59
CA PRO A 564 -8.08 -26.41 1.57
C PRO A 564 -9.39 -25.62 1.47
N ALA A 565 -9.32 -24.28 1.44
CA ALA A 565 -10.49 -23.41 1.30
C ALA A 565 -11.27 -23.70 0.02
N ARG A 566 -10.60 -23.86 -1.13
CA ARG A 566 -11.27 -24.21 -2.40
C ARG A 566 -12.05 -25.51 -2.33
N ARG A 567 -11.55 -26.52 -1.60
CA ARG A 567 -12.28 -27.79 -1.41
C ARG A 567 -13.52 -27.58 -0.55
N ALA A 568 -13.41 -26.78 0.50
CA ALA A 568 -14.52 -26.47 1.40
C ALA A 568 -15.60 -25.61 0.72
N LEU A 569 -15.24 -24.78 -0.26
CA LEU A 569 -16.16 -23.91 -1.01
C LEU A 569 -16.98 -24.62 -2.10
N VAL A 570 -16.57 -25.81 -2.57
CA VAL A 570 -17.21 -26.47 -3.73
C VAL A 570 -18.69 -26.73 -3.47
N GLY A 571 -19.56 -26.29 -4.39
CA GLY A 571 -21.01 -26.47 -4.27
C GLY A 571 -21.66 -25.55 -3.23
N GLY A 572 -20.93 -24.55 -2.73
CA GLY A 572 -21.44 -23.57 -1.78
C GLY A 572 -22.63 -22.80 -2.34
N ARG A 573 -23.70 -22.76 -1.56
CA ARG A 573 -24.86 -21.89 -1.75
C ARG A 573 -25.04 -21.08 -0.47
N TYR A 574 -25.09 -19.77 -0.61
CA TYR A 574 -25.19 -18.84 0.51
C TYR A 574 -26.54 -18.13 0.46
N GLN A 575 -27.24 -18.05 1.59
CA GLN A 575 -28.48 -17.29 1.72
C GLN A 575 -28.18 -16.06 2.58
N LEU A 576 -28.07 -14.90 1.94
CA LEU A 576 -27.87 -13.61 2.60
C LEU A 576 -29.20 -13.10 3.14
N HIS A 577 -29.25 -12.76 4.43
CA HIS A 577 -30.42 -12.24 5.12
C HIS A 577 -30.52 -10.72 4.96
N GLN A 578 -31.73 -10.26 4.66
CA GLN A 578 -32.07 -8.87 4.35
C GLN A 578 -33.24 -8.44 5.22
N GLY A 579 -33.14 -7.26 5.85
CA GLY A 579 -34.16 -6.80 6.81
C GLY A 579 -34.25 -7.66 8.08
N GLY A 580 -35.34 -7.48 8.82
CA GLY A 580 -35.64 -8.22 10.05
C GLY A 580 -34.70 -7.92 11.21
N ALA A 581 -34.54 -8.91 12.10
CA ALA A 581 -33.73 -8.80 13.32
C ALA A 581 -32.21 -8.88 13.08
N SER A 582 -31.76 -9.27 11.88
CA SER A 582 -30.34 -9.39 11.55
C SER A 582 -30.04 -8.80 10.17
N PRO A 583 -30.28 -7.50 9.97
CA PRO A 583 -30.22 -6.89 8.65
C PRO A 583 -28.76 -6.71 8.20
N SER A 584 -28.41 -7.35 7.08
CA SER A 584 -27.14 -7.07 6.40
C SER A 584 -27.08 -5.60 5.96
N HIS A 585 -25.93 -4.97 6.12
CA HIS A 585 -25.76 -3.53 5.85
C HIS A 585 -24.31 -3.18 5.50
N ILE A 586 -24.13 -2.08 4.79
CA ILE A 586 -22.85 -1.44 4.54
C ILE A 586 -22.79 -0.10 5.28
N VAL A 587 -21.64 0.22 5.87
CA VAL A 587 -21.34 1.54 6.44
C VAL A 587 -20.40 2.27 5.50
N ILE A 588 -20.84 3.41 4.98
CA ILE A 588 -20.10 4.25 4.04
C ILE A 588 -19.95 5.65 4.64
N PRO A 589 -18.72 6.13 4.93
CA PRO A 589 -18.51 7.50 5.36
C PRO A 589 -18.79 8.48 4.22
N LEU A 590 -19.77 9.37 4.43
CA LEU A 590 -20.18 10.39 3.47
C LEU A 590 -19.90 11.79 4.04
N ALA A 591 -19.20 12.62 3.26
CA ALA A 591 -18.95 14.02 3.58
C ALA A 591 -19.57 14.94 2.52
N ASP A 592 -19.88 16.16 2.93
CA ASP A 592 -20.09 17.27 2.00
C ASP A 592 -18.73 17.70 1.42
N PRO A 593 -18.53 17.71 0.09
CA PRO A 593 -17.27 18.19 -0.51
C PRO A 593 -16.89 19.61 -0.11
N ASP A 594 -17.86 20.48 0.20
CA ASP A 594 -17.59 21.88 0.55
C ASP A 594 -17.16 22.05 2.03
N ALA A 595 -17.20 20.97 2.82
CA ALA A 595 -16.73 20.95 4.21
C ALA A 595 -15.22 20.65 4.37
N LEU A 596 -14.50 20.40 3.26
CA LEU A 596 -13.13 19.86 3.21
C LEU A 596 -12.13 20.69 2.38
#